data_AF-A0A848RFS8-F1
#
_entry.id   AF-A0A848RFS8-F1
#
_cell.length_a   1.000
_cell.length_b   1.000
_cell.length_c   1.000
_cell.angle_alpha   90.00
_cell.angle_beta   90.00
_cell.angle_gamma   90.00
#
_symmetry.space_group_name_H-M   'P 1'
#
loop_
_entity.id
_entity.type
_entity.pdbx_description
1 polymer ?
#
loop_
_entity_poly.entity_id
_entity_poly.type
_entity_poly.pdbx_seq_one_letter_code
_entity_poly.pdbx_strand_id
1 'polypeptide(L)' 'MTIRDLSLEEKISIAMKRKGYTYQKLAEEMEISVGYAFDIVKGNRNNSDRLEQIKKILEI' A
#
# COMPACT_ATOMS: atom_id res chain seq x y z
N MET A 1 3.22 -14.90 17.54
CA MET A 1 2.28 -14.13 16.71
C MET A 1 2.13 -14.86 15.40
N THR A 2 1.05 -15.62 15.24
CA THR A 2 0.81 -16.42 14.03
C THR A 2 0.48 -15.45 12.89
N ILE A 3 1.16 -15.53 11.76
CA ILE A 3 1.11 -14.58 10.62
C ILE A 3 -0.28 -14.53 9.92
N ARG A 4 -1.31 -15.21 10.47
CA ARG A 4 -2.58 -15.49 9.80
C ARG A 4 -3.63 -14.37 9.87
N ASP A 5 -3.46 -13.34 10.69
CA ASP A 5 -4.47 -12.26 10.89
C ASP A 5 -3.94 -10.84 10.66
N LEU A 6 -2.96 -10.64 9.77
CA LEU A 6 -2.54 -9.29 9.41
C LEU A 6 -3.61 -8.61 8.53
N SER A 7 -4.01 -7.41 8.92
CA SER A 7 -4.84 -6.53 8.10
C SER A 7 -4.14 -6.19 6.78
N LEU A 8 -4.91 -5.78 5.77
CA LEU A 8 -4.34 -5.38 4.48
C LEU A 8 -3.36 -4.21 4.62
N GLU A 9 -3.67 -3.24 5.48
CA GLU A 9 -2.78 -2.12 5.81
C GLU A 9 -1.43 -2.64 6.33
N GLU A 10 -1.44 -3.58 7.27
CA GLU A 10 -0.21 -4.13 7.84
C GLU A 10 0.59 -4.91 6.80
N LYS A 11 -0.07 -5.69 5.93
CA LYS A 11 0.58 -6.40 4.82
C LYS A 11 1.28 -5.42 3.87
N ILE A 12 0.59 -4.34 3.49
CA ILE A 12 1.15 -3.27 2.66
C ILE A 12 2.33 -2.60 3.37
N SER A 13 2.18 -2.24 4.64
CA SER A 13 3.24 -1.56 5.42
C SER A 13 4.50 -2.42 5.55
N ILE A 14 4.33 -3.73 5.81
CA ILE A 14 5.43 -4.69 5.88
C ILE A 14 6.10 -4.84 4.49
N ALA A 15 5.31 -4.97 3.42
CA ALA A 15 5.84 -5.09 2.07
C ALA A 15 6.60 -3.84 1.64
N MET A 16 6.07 -2.65 1.93
CA MET A 16 6.75 -1.38 1.68
C MET A 16 8.10 -1.31 2.40
N LYS A 17 8.14 -1.65 3.70
CA LYS A 17 9.39 -1.69 4.48
C LYS A 17 10.39 -2.70 3.91
N ARG A 18 9.94 -3.91 3.56
CA ARG A 18 10.79 -4.97 2.99
C ARG A 18 11.39 -4.58 1.63
N LYS A 19 10.63 -3.86 0.81
CA LYS A 19 11.05 -3.42 -0.52
C LYS A 19 11.71 -2.03 -0.56
N GLY A 20 11.86 -1.36 0.59
CA GLY A 20 12.41 -0.01 0.64
C GLY A 20 11.53 1.05 -0.03
N TYR A 21 10.22 0.84 -0.06
CA TYR A 21 9.25 1.79 -0.61
C TYR A 21 8.84 2.83 0.42
N THR A 22 8.72 4.07 -0.04
CA THR A 22 8.10 5.17 0.70
C THR A 22 6.72 5.46 0.10
N TYR A 23 5.86 6.17 0.85
CA TYR A 23 4.58 6.65 0.31
C TYR A 23 4.79 7.57 -0.89
N GLN A 24 5.89 8.33 -0.92
CA GLN A 24 6.24 9.18 -2.04
C GLN A 24 6.53 8.35 -3.30
N LYS A 25 7.39 7.32 -3.18
CA LYS A 25 7.70 6.44 -4.30
C LYS A 25 6.47 5.67 -4.79
N LEU A 26 5.62 5.21 -3.87
CA LEU A 26 4.37 4.55 -4.23
C LEU A 26 3.42 5.49 -4.98
N ALA A 27 3.34 6.76 -4.55
CA ALA A 27 2.52 7.77 -5.19
C ALA A 27 3.03 8.15 -6.58
N GLU A 28 4.36 8.25 -6.75
CA GLU A 28 5.02 8.49 -8.04
C GLU A 28 4.72 7.36 -9.04
N GLU A 29 4.89 6.09 -8.64
CA GLU A 29 4.58 4.91 -9.48
C GLU A 29 3.10 4.81 -9.86
N MET A 30 2.22 5.39 -9.04
CA MET A 30 0.78 5.37 -9.27
C MET A 30 0.25 6.64 -9.94
N GLU A 31 1.12 7.63 -10.19
CA GLU A 31 0.75 8.96 -10.69
C GLU A 31 -0.36 9.63 -9.85
N ILE A 32 -0.23 9.57 -8.52
CA ILE A 32 -1.17 10.19 -7.56
C ILE A 32 -0.45 11.06 -6.55
N SER A 33 -1.21 11.80 -5.73
CA SER A 33 -0.62 12.55 -4.61
C SER A 33 -0.22 11.62 -3.46
N VAL A 34 0.84 11.99 -2.73
CA VAL A 34 1.31 11.25 -1.55
C VAL A 34 0.22 11.09 -0.49
N GLY A 35 -0.59 12.15 -0.28
CA GLY A 35 -1.73 12.10 0.65
C GLY A 35 -2.79 11.09 0.21
N TYR A 36 -3.07 11.00 -1.09
CA TYR A 36 -4.02 10.02 -1.61
C TYR A 36 -3.49 8.59 -1.49
N ALA A 37 -2.20 8.37 -1.75
CA ALA A 37 -1.57 7.07 -1.54
C ALA A 37 -1.62 6.64 -0.06
N PHE A 38 -1.34 7.57 0.86
CA PHE A 38 -1.45 7.32 2.30
C PHE A 38 -2.88 6.94 2.70
N ASP A 39 -3.88 7.70 2.25
CA ASP A 39 -5.29 7.44 2.54
C ASP A 39 -5.77 6.09 2.01
N ILE A 40 -5.31 5.67 0.83
CA ILE A 40 -5.63 4.34 0.28
C ILE A 40 -5.01 3.24 1.15
N VAL A 41 -3.73 3.37 1.51
CA VAL A 41 -3.03 2.37 2.34
C VAL A 41 -3.66 2.24 3.73
N LYS A 42 -4.07 3.37 4.32
CA LYS A 42 -4.79 3.42 5.61
C LYS A 42 -6.25 2.94 5.55
N GLY A 43 -6.76 2.63 4.36
CA GLY A 43 -8.16 2.23 4.19
C GLY A 43 -9.16 3.38 4.39
N ASN A 44 -8.70 4.64 4.43
CA ASN A 44 -9.56 5.82 4.50
C ASN A 44 -10.32 6.04 3.17
N ARG A 45 -9.83 5.46 2.07
CA ARG A 45 -10.41 5.52 0.74
C ARG A 45 -10.59 4.10 0.18
N ASN A 46 -11.81 3.77 -0.20
CA ASN A 46 -12.10 2.54 -0.94
C ASN A 46 -11.99 2.80 -2.44
N ASN A 47 -10.81 2.56 -2.99
CA ASN A 47 -10.59 2.52 -4.43
C ASN A 47 -9.95 1.17 -4.78
N SER A 48 -10.78 0.24 -5.27
CA SER A 48 -10.43 -1.13 -5.59
C SER A 48 -9.27 -1.22 -6.58
N ASP A 49 -9.30 -0.39 -7.64
CA ASP A 49 -8.32 -0.41 -8.71
C ASP A 49 -6.93 0.02 -8.21
N ARG A 50 -6.91 1.07 -7.38
CA ARG A 50 -5.67 1.57 -6.77
C ARG A 50 -5.10 0.60 -5.75
N LEU A 51 -5.96 -0.07 -5.00
CA LEU A 51 -5.57 -1.12 -4.06
C LEU A 51 -4.93 -2.31 -4.79
N GLU A 52 -5.50 -2.71 -5.93
CA GLU A 52 -4.93 -3.76 -6.78
C GLU A 52 -3.59 -3.33 -7.39
N GLN A 53 -3.47 -2.07 -7.80
CA GLN A 53 -2.20 -1.51 -8.28
C GLN A 53 -1.11 -1.57 -7.20
N ILE A 54 -1.44 -1.22 -5.95
CA ILE A 54 -0.50 -1.33 -4.81
C ILE A 54 -0.07 -2.79 -4.60
N LYS A 55 -1.01 -3.74 -4.66
CA LYS A 55 -0.72 -5.17 -4.56
C LYS A 55 0.24 -5.64 -5.66
N LYS A 56 0.06 -5.17 -6.90
CA LYS A 56 0.96 -5.46 -8.03
C LYS A 56 2.36 -4.89 -7.81
N ILE A 57 2.48 -3.62 -7.43
CA ILE A 57 3.76 -2.94 -7.17
C ILE A 57 4.52 -3.62 -6.03
N LEU A 58 3.80 -3.97 -4.96
CA LEU A 58 4.37 -4.57 -3.76
C LEU A 58 4.46 -6.10 -3.82
N GLU A 59 3.90 -6.73 -4.85
CA GLU A 59 3.81 -8.19 -5.07
C GLU A 59 3.21 -8.94 -3.86
N ILE A 60 2.01 -8.54 -3.41
CA ILE A 60 1.27 -9.12 -2.27
C ILE A 60 -0.19 -9.48 -2.56
#